data_AF-A0A5N5UZD0-F1
#
_entry.id   AF-A0A5N5UZD0-F1
#
_cell.length_a   1.000
_cell.length_b   1.000
_cell.length_c   1.000
_cell.angle_alpha   90.00
_cell.angle_beta   90.00
_cell.angle_gamma   90.00
#
_symmetry.space_group_name_H-M   'P 1'
#
loop_
_entity.id
_entity.type
_entity.pdbx_description
1 polymer ?
#
loop_
_entity_poly.entity_id
_entity_poly.type
_entity_poly.pdbx_seq_one_letter_code
_entity_poly.pdbx_strand_id
1 'polypeptide(L)' 'MPVAPEDTGYTPGGVPTFESVREKIETRYGTAIGAAELAAETPEGRSVDELYEERQRAAAERLAQIRESMKKDMTKDQ' A
#
# COMPACT_ATOMS: atom_id res chain seq x y z
N MET A 1 -45.33 25.32 5.15
CA MET A 1 -44.18 25.54 6.06
C MET A 1 -42.96 25.81 5.19
N PRO A 2 -42.11 26.82 5.45
CA PRO A 2 -40.84 26.93 4.73
C PRO A 2 -39.93 25.78 5.17
N VAL A 3 -39.32 25.09 4.19
CA VAL A 3 -38.34 24.02 4.42
C VAL A 3 -37.06 24.65 4.97
N ALA A 4 -36.52 24.09 6.05
CA ALA A 4 -35.23 24.51 6.59
C ALA A 4 -34.14 24.29 5.52
N PRO A 5 -33.09 25.12 5.45
CA PRO A 5 -32.01 24.91 4.49
C PRO A 5 -31.39 23.54 4.76
N GLU A 6 -31.51 22.66 3.77
CA GLU A 6 -30.86 21.36 3.73
C GLU A 6 -29.35 21.58 3.94
N ASP A 7 -28.73 20.88 4.89
CA ASP A 7 -27.27 20.93 5.09
C ASP A 7 -26.58 20.12 3.99
N THR A 8 -26.66 20.63 2.76
CA THR A 8 -26.18 19.95 1.56
C THR A 8 -24.65 19.87 1.51
N GLY A 9 -23.96 20.62 2.37
CA GLY A 9 -22.51 20.85 2.25
C GLY A 9 -22.13 21.79 1.09
N TYR A 10 -23.11 22.40 0.40
CA TYR A 10 -22.89 23.37 -0.67
C TYR A 10 -23.65 24.67 -0.38
N THR A 11 -23.04 25.78 -0.79
CA THR A 11 -23.70 27.08 -0.85
C THR A 11 -24.80 27.08 -1.92
N PRO A 12 -25.76 28.03 -1.89
CA PRO A 12 -26.80 28.13 -2.93
C PRO A 12 -26.26 28.30 -4.36
N GLY A 13 -25.03 28.80 -4.50
CA GLY A 13 -24.32 28.89 -5.79
C GLY A 13 -23.64 27.60 -6.23
N GLY A 14 -23.82 26.49 -5.52
CA GLY A 14 -23.22 25.19 -5.82
C GLY A 14 -21.74 25.09 -5.42
N VAL A 15 -21.19 26.06 -4.69
CA VAL A 15 -19.80 26.00 -4.20
C VAL A 15 -19.77 25.21 -2.89
N PRO A 16 -18.90 24.19 -2.74
CA PRO A 16 -18.76 23.44 -1.48
C PRO A 16 -18.46 24.37 -0.30
N THR A 17 -19.05 24.10 0.85
CA THR A 17 -18.68 24.77 2.11
C THR A 17 -17.34 24.23 2.61
N PHE A 18 -16.65 25.04 3.42
CA PHE A 18 -15.39 24.63 4.00
C PHE A 18 -15.54 23.37 4.89
N GLU A 19 -16.61 23.28 5.68
CA GLU A 19 -16.89 22.11 6.52
C GLU A 19 -17.08 20.85 5.68
N SER A 20 -17.83 20.92 4.56
CA SER A 20 -18.01 19.77 3.66
C SER A 20 -16.69 19.30 3.04
N VAL A 21 -15.81 20.23 2.66
CA VAL A 21 -14.48 19.88 2.14
C VAL A 21 -13.61 19.26 3.23
N ARG A 22 -13.61 19.81 4.45
CA ARG A 22 -12.88 19.27 5.59
C ARG A 22 -13.32 17.85 5.90
N GLU A 23 -14.61 17.63 6.12
CA GLU A 23 -15.17 16.31 6.43
C GLU A 23 -14.84 15.28 5.35
N LYS A 24 -14.91 15.69 4.07
CA LYS A 24 -14.55 14.82 2.94
C LYS A 24 -13.07 14.45 2.93
N ILE A 25 -12.17 15.37 3.28
CA ILE A 25 -10.74 15.10 3.39
C ILE A 25 -10.47 14.15 4.56
N GLU A 26 -11.04 14.43 5.73
CA GLU A 26 -10.88 13.60 6.93
C GLU A 26 -11.39 12.17 6.70
N THR A 27 -12.58 12.04 6.11
CA THR A 27 -13.15 10.73 5.74
C THR A 27 -12.23 9.97 4.79
N ARG A 28 -11.76 10.62 3.71
CA ARG A 28 -10.87 9.98 2.73
C ARG A 28 -9.53 9.59 3.34
N TYR A 29 -8.99 10.44 4.20
CA TYR A 29 -7.73 10.18 4.89
C TYR A 29 -7.86 8.97 5.83
N GLY A 30 -8.92 8.93 6.65
CA GLY A 30 -9.21 7.79 7.51
C GLY A 30 -9.42 6.49 6.72
N THR A 31 -10.16 6.52 5.62
CA THR A 31 -10.33 5.35 4.74
C THR A 31 -9.00 4.92 4.11
N ALA A 32 -8.17 5.85 3.63
CA ALA A 32 -6.91 5.53 2.98
C ALA A 32 -5.93 4.79 3.90
N ILE A 33 -5.91 5.14 5.19
CA ILE A 33 -5.08 4.44 6.19
C ILE A 33 -5.49 2.98 6.31
N GLY A 34 -6.79 2.68 6.47
CA GLY A 34 -7.25 1.30 6.63
C GLY A 34 -7.34 0.49 5.33
N ALA A 35 -7.49 1.16 4.18
CA ALA A 35 -7.66 0.50 2.89
C ALA A 35 -6.40 -0.24 2.43
N ALA A 36 -5.20 0.25 2.77
CA ALA A 36 -3.96 -0.43 2.41
C ALA A 36 -3.79 -1.77 3.15
N GLU A 37 -4.14 -1.81 4.44
CA GLU A 37 -4.12 -3.03 5.25
C GLU A 37 -5.14 -4.05 4.73
N LEU A 38 -6.38 -3.61 4.48
CA LEU A 38 -7.41 -4.47 3.91
C LEU A 38 -7.06 -4.99 2.51
N ALA A 39 -6.43 -4.15 1.67
CA ALA A 39 -5.96 -4.56 0.35
C ALA A 39 -4.85 -5.60 0.44
N ALA A 40 -3.93 -5.48 1.40
CA ALA A 40 -2.89 -6.48 1.64
C ALA A 40 -3.46 -7.84 2.13
N GLU A 41 -4.54 -7.82 2.91
CA GLU A 41 -5.17 -9.06 3.42
C GLU A 41 -6.00 -9.82 2.37
N THR A 42 -6.26 -9.21 1.21
CA THR A 42 -6.93 -9.90 0.08
C THR A 42 -6.13 -11.12 -0.38
N PRO A 43 -6.78 -12.17 -0.94
CA PRO A 43 -6.08 -13.30 -1.54
C PRO A 43 -5.04 -12.88 -2.59
N GLU A 44 -5.37 -11.88 -3.40
CA GLU A 44 -4.49 -11.32 -4.42
C GLU A 44 -3.29 -10.60 -3.79
N GLY A 45 -3.51 -9.77 -2.76
CA GLY A 45 -2.46 -9.09 -2.01
C GLY A 45 -1.47 -10.07 -1.38
N ARG A 46 -1.98 -11.10 -0.70
CA ARG A 46 -1.16 -12.18 -0.12
C ARG A 46 -0.32 -12.91 -1.17
N SER A 47 -0.89 -13.19 -2.34
CA SER A 47 -0.14 -13.86 -3.42
C SER A 47 1.02 -13.02 -3.97
N VAL A 48 0.88 -11.69 -3.99
CA VAL A 48 1.94 -10.77 -4.45
C VAL A 48 3.10 -10.75 -3.45
N ASP A 49 2.79 -10.73 -2.15
CA ASP A 49 3.80 -10.78 -1.09
C ASP A 49 4.55 -12.12 -1.10
N GLU A 50 3.82 -13.24 -1.25
CA GLU A 50 4.43 -14.58 -1.37
C GLU A 50 5.38 -14.67 -2.57
N LEU A 51 4.96 -14.19 -3.75
CA LEU A 51 5.80 -14.14 -4.94
C LEU A 51 7.05 -13.27 -4.75
N TYR A 52 6.90 -12.15 -4.03
CA TYR A 52 8.01 -11.27 -3.72
C TYR A 52 9.00 -11.97 -2.78
N GLU A 53 8.53 -12.60 -1.69
CA GLU A 53 9.37 -13.35 -0.77
C GLU A 53 10.09 -14.52 -1.44
N GLU A 54 9.40 -15.28 -2.29
CA GLU A 54 10.00 -16.37 -3.06
C GLU A 54 11.14 -15.86 -3.95
N ARG A 55 10.91 -14.74 -4.65
CA ARG A 55 11.94 -14.10 -5.48
C ARG A 55 13.14 -13.64 -4.65
N GLN A 56 12.91 -13.06 -3.47
CA GLN A 56 14.00 -12.63 -2.57
C GLN A 56 14.79 -13.83 -2.06
N ARG A 57 14.11 -14.93 -1.68
CA ARG A 57 14.74 -16.17 -1.23
C ARG A 57 15.60 -16.78 -2.33
N ALA A 58 15.06 -16.89 -3.54
CA ALA A 58 15.79 -17.41 -4.69
C ALA A 58 17.03 -16.55 -5.03
N ALA A 59 16.90 -15.22 -4.96
CA ALA A 59 18.04 -14.32 -5.15
C ALA A 59 19.10 -14.50 -4.06
N ALA A 60 18.70 -14.61 -2.79
CA ALA A 60 19.60 -14.82 -1.67
C ALA A 60 20.35 -16.16 -1.78
N GLU A 61 19.65 -17.24 -2.12
CA GLU A 61 20.24 -18.56 -2.35
C GLU A 61 21.27 -18.50 -3.48
N ARG A 62 20.92 -17.86 -4.60
CA ARG A 62 21.83 -17.72 -5.73
C ARG A 62 23.11 -16.96 -5.36
N LEU A 63 22.98 -15.88 -4.58
CA LEU A 63 24.13 -15.13 -4.05
C LEU A 63 24.98 -15.98 -3.10
N ALA A 64 24.36 -16.83 -2.27
CA ALA A 64 25.08 -17.75 -1.40
C ALA A 64 25.91 -18.76 -2.20
N GLN A 65 25.31 -19.37 -3.23
CA GLN A 65 26.02 -20.30 -4.13
C GLN A 65 27.21 -19.62 -4.83
N ILE A 66 27.06 -18.38 -5.31
CA ILE A 66 28.16 -17.63 -5.93
C ILE A 66 29.29 -17.41 -4.92
N ARG A 67 28.98 -16.97 -3.70
CA ARG A 67 30.00 -16.77 -2.66
C ARG A 67 30.72 -18.06 -2.30
N GLU A 68 30.01 -19.18 -2.24
CA GLU A 68 30.60 -20.49 -1.98
C GLU A 68 31.53 -20.91 -3.13
N SER A 69 31.10 -20.75 -4.39
CA SER A 69 31.93 -21.06 -5.55
C SER A 69 33.23 -20.25 -5.55
N MET A 70 33.15 -18.94 -5.31
CA MET A 70 34.33 -18.06 -5.21
C MET A 70 35.29 -18.49 -4.09
N LYS A 71 34.76 -18.88 -2.91
CA LYS A 71 35.59 -19.39 -1.82
C LYS A 71 36.27 -20.70 -2.20
N LYS A 72 35.54 -21.62 -2.84
CA LYS A 72 36.06 -22.92 -3.26
C LYS A 72 37.16 -22.78 -4.30
N ASP A 73 36.97 -21.90 -5.29
CA ASP A 73 37.97 -21.62 -6.31
C ASP A 73 39.25 -21.04 -5.68
N MET A 74 39.11 -20.08 -4.75
CA MET A 74 40.24 -19.48 -4.03
C MET A 74 41.04 -20.49 -3.19
N THR A 75 40.37 -21.46 -2.56
CA THR A 75 41.04 -22.53 -1.81
C THR A 75 41.70 -23.58 -2.72
N LYS A 76 41.32 -23.65 -4.00
CA LYS A 76 41.84 -24.64 -4.95
C LYS A 76 43.10 -24.17 -5.68
N ASP A 77 43.30 -22.85 -5.76
CA ASP A 77 44.48 -22.20 -6.34
C ASP A 77 45.65 -22.03 -5.33
N GLN A 78 45.51 -22.58 -4.11
CA GLN A 78 46.53 -22.55 -3.05
C GLN A 78 47.14 -23.95 -2.82
#